data_AF-A0A915JCN6-F1
#
_entry.id   AF-A0A915JCN6-F1
#
_cell.length_a   1.000
_cell.length_b   1.000
_cell.length_c   1.000
_cell.angle_alpha   90.00
_cell.angle_beta   90.00
_cell.angle_gamma   90.00
#
_symmetry.space_group_name_H-M   'P 1'
#
loop_
_entity.id
_entity.type
_entity.pdbx_description
1 polymer ?
#
loop_
_entity_poly.entity_id
_entity_poly.type
_entity_poly.pdbx_seq_one_letter_code
_entity_poly.pdbx_strand_id
1 'polypeptide(L)'
;MAECGMLQCYNKGCLQKFRPEDNHEKACIYHPGEPVFHDVYKSWSCCKKKTTDFTVFLSTKGCTTGLHSAEKPKEAEKPKEKSAEENSIVIMNAPKPAQSAPRLPRDNPKKRLPIVIAQSLKNHLLKSVDNSVNMTNGNLA
;
A
#
# COMPACT_ATOMS: atom_id res chain seq x y z
N MET A 1 -38.72 21.09 -8.16
CA MET A 1 -38.88 19.98 -9.12
C MET A 1 -38.50 18.71 -8.38
N ALA A 2 -39.48 17.85 -8.07
CA ALA A 2 -39.22 16.61 -7.33
C ALA A 2 -38.50 15.63 -8.25
N GLU A 3 -37.24 15.30 -7.95
CA GLU A 3 -36.62 14.08 -8.47
C GLU A 3 -37.30 12.88 -7.78
N CYS A 4 -38.47 12.50 -8.29
CA CYS A 4 -39.25 11.38 -7.78
C CYS A 4 -38.62 10.06 -8.27
N GLY A 5 -37.99 9.30 -7.37
CA GLY A 5 -37.65 7.89 -7.57
C GLY A 5 -36.22 7.52 -7.99
N MET A 6 -35.31 8.47 -8.19
CA MET A 6 -33.91 8.12 -8.48
C MET A 6 -33.10 7.91 -7.20
N LEU A 7 -32.53 6.72 -7.03
CA LEU A 7 -31.61 6.38 -5.95
C LEU A 7 -30.16 6.47 -6.42
N GLN A 8 -29.24 6.82 -5.53
CA GLN A 8 -27.82 6.82 -5.84
C GLN A 8 -27.21 5.43 -5.59
N CYS A 9 -26.44 4.94 -6.56
CA CYS A 9 -25.71 3.69 -6.40
C CYS A 9 -24.44 3.89 -5.57
N TYR A 10 -24.25 3.04 -4.57
CA TYR A 10 -23.07 3.05 -3.69
C TYR A 10 -22.08 1.92 -3.98
N ASN A 11 -22.31 1.11 -5.02
CA ASN A 11 -21.31 0.14 -5.48
C ASN A 11 -20.05 0.88 -5.97
N LYS A 12 -18.88 0.37 -5.57
CA LYS A 12 -17.59 1.00 -5.82
C LYS A 12 -17.33 1.14 -7.34
N GLY A 13 -17.12 2.37 -7.81
CA GLY A 13 -16.86 2.67 -9.22
C GLY A 13 -18.11 2.82 -10.11
N CYS A 14 -19.34 2.68 -9.58
CA CYS A 14 -20.56 2.95 -10.35
C CYS A 14 -21.01 4.42 -10.18
N LEU A 15 -21.39 4.82 -8.95
CA LEU A 15 -21.83 6.18 -8.57
C LEU A 15 -22.99 6.78 -9.40
N GLN A 16 -23.66 5.98 -10.23
CA GLN A 16 -24.78 6.45 -11.05
C GLN A 16 -26.07 6.54 -10.23
N LYS A 17 -26.95 7.48 -10.59
CA LYS A 17 -28.35 7.48 -10.15
C LYS A 17 -29.11 6.44 -10.97
N PHE A 18 -29.96 5.65 -10.33
CA PHE A 18 -30.75 4.60 -10.97
C PHE A 18 -32.18 4.58 -10.43
N ARG A 19 -33.08 4.00 -11.21
CA ARG A 19 -34.46 3.74 -10.80
C ARG A 19 -34.56 2.31 -10.25
N PRO A 20 -35.19 2.08 -9.09
CA PRO A 20 -35.40 0.73 -8.56
C PRO A 20 -36.09 -0.20 -9.56
N GLU A 21 -36.99 0.32 -10.39
CA GLU A 21 -37.77 -0.44 -11.37
C GLU A 21 -36.90 -0.96 -12.52
N ASP A 22 -35.82 -0.25 -12.86
CA ASP A 22 -34.89 -0.61 -13.93
C ASP A 22 -33.69 -1.43 -13.41
N ASN A 23 -33.66 -1.75 -12.12
CA ASN A 23 -32.54 -2.46 -11.49
C ASN A 23 -32.58 -3.96 -11.78
N HIS A 24 -31.67 -4.42 -12.62
CA HIS A 24 -31.51 -5.83 -13.01
C HIS A 24 -30.04 -6.27 -12.87
N GLU A 25 -29.76 -7.57 -12.93
CA GLU A 25 -28.43 -8.16 -12.64
C GLU A 25 -27.27 -7.66 -13.54
N LYS A 26 -27.57 -6.93 -14.61
CA LYS A 26 -26.59 -6.36 -15.53
C LYS A 26 -26.61 -4.83 -15.59
N ALA A 27 -27.41 -4.19 -14.73
CA ALA A 27 -27.59 -2.74 -14.73
C ALA A 27 -26.37 -2.00 -14.18
N CYS A 28 -25.72 -2.55 -13.14
CA CYS A 28 -24.59 -1.92 -12.47
C CYS A 28 -23.27 -2.56 -12.90
N ILE A 29 -22.27 -1.73 -13.24
CA ILE A 29 -20.89 -2.16 -13.46
C ILE A 29 -20.03 -1.58 -12.33
N TYR A 30 -19.46 -2.44 -11.49
CA TYR A 30 -18.75 -2.03 -10.27
C TYR A 30 -17.54 -2.91 -9.95
N HIS A 31 -16.79 -2.50 -8.92
CA HIS A 31 -15.68 -3.25 -8.35
C HIS A 31 -16.11 -3.92 -7.04
N PRO A 32 -16.18 -5.27 -6.96
CA PRO A 32 -16.47 -5.96 -5.70
C PRO A 32 -15.27 -6.01 -4.74
N GLY A 33 -14.07 -5.67 -5.23
CA GLY A 33 -12.84 -5.67 -4.44
C GLY A 33 -12.58 -4.35 -3.71
N GLU A 34 -11.45 -4.34 -3.00
CA GLU A 34 -10.98 -3.19 -2.23
C GLU A 34 -9.94 -2.36 -3.01
N PRO A 35 -9.82 -1.06 -2.74
CA PRO A 35 -8.70 -0.26 -3.22
C PRO A 35 -7.35 -0.81 -2.72
N VAL A 36 -6.37 -0.93 -3.60
CA VAL A 36 -5.00 -1.37 -3.30
C VAL A 36 -4.01 -0.32 -3.80
N PHE A 37 -3.20 0.21 -2.89
CA PHE A 37 -2.18 1.24 -3.17
C PHE A 37 -0.79 0.68 -2.85
N HIS A 38 0.03 0.41 -3.87
CA HIS A 38 1.40 -0.13 -3.72
C HIS A 38 2.31 0.47 -4.80
N ASP A 39 3.53 0.87 -4.43
CA ASP A 39 4.57 1.37 -5.36
C ASP A 39 4.05 2.44 -6.34
N VAL A 40 3.37 3.47 -5.84
CA VAL A 40 2.75 4.56 -6.63
C VAL A 40 1.53 4.13 -7.46
N TYR A 41 1.34 2.83 -7.68
CA TYR A 41 0.19 2.27 -8.36
C TYR A 41 -1.03 2.18 -7.45
N LYS A 42 -2.18 2.44 -8.07
CA LYS A 42 -3.53 2.38 -7.51
C LYS A 42 -4.32 1.38 -8.34
N SER A 43 -4.98 0.45 -7.67
CA SER A 43 -5.69 -0.65 -8.31
C SER A 43 -6.84 -1.15 -7.44
N TRP A 44 -7.69 -1.98 -8.00
CA TRP A 44 -8.76 -2.66 -7.27
C TRP A 44 -8.39 -4.12 -7.13
N SER A 45 -8.52 -4.73 -5.94
CA SER A 45 -8.14 -6.14 -5.73
C SER A 45 -8.91 -7.14 -6.62
N CYS A 46 -10.08 -6.74 -7.12
CA CYS A 46 -10.92 -7.54 -8.01
C CYS A 46 -10.44 -7.57 -9.48
N CYS A 47 -9.52 -6.70 -9.91
CA CYS A 47 -9.04 -6.68 -11.30
C CYS A 47 -7.58 -6.22 -11.42
N LYS A 48 -6.92 -6.53 -12.54
CA LYS A 48 -5.48 -6.25 -12.72
C LYS A 48 -5.19 -4.84 -13.27
N LYS A 49 -6.19 -3.97 -13.39
CA LYS A 49 -6.01 -2.60 -13.90
C LYS A 49 -5.27 -1.77 -12.86
N LYS A 50 -4.11 -1.23 -13.24
CA LYS A 50 -3.27 -0.36 -12.41
C LYS A 50 -3.14 1.00 -13.06
N THR A 51 -3.15 2.04 -12.24
CA THR A 51 -2.91 3.43 -12.67
C THR A 51 -2.07 4.14 -11.62
N THR A 52 -1.25 5.09 -12.03
CA THR A 52 -0.49 5.96 -11.11
C THR A 52 -1.27 7.22 -10.75
N ASP A 53 -2.22 7.64 -11.59
CA ASP A 53 -3.06 8.82 -11.37
C ASP A 53 -4.30 8.49 -10.53
N PHE A 54 -4.61 9.37 -9.56
CA PHE A 54 -5.73 9.17 -8.63
C PHE A 54 -7.09 9.42 -9.28
N THR A 55 -7.19 10.41 -10.17
CA THR A 55 -8.43 10.71 -10.90
C THR A 55 -8.80 9.55 -11.81
N VAL A 56 -7.82 9.00 -12.53
CA VAL A 56 -7.99 7.80 -13.36
C VAL A 56 -8.43 6.60 -12.53
N PHE A 57 -7.89 6.44 -11.31
CA PHE A 57 -8.31 5.36 -10.40
C PHE A 57 -9.79 5.47 -10.02
N LEU A 58 -10.25 6.66 -9.64
CA LEU A 58 -11.64 6.91 -9.27
C LEU A 58 -12.61 6.74 -10.46
N SER A 59 -12.18 7.10 -11.66
CA SER A 59 -12.99 6.97 -12.90
C SER A 59 -12.84 5.61 -13.59
N THR A 60 -12.05 4.68 -13.03
CA THR A 60 -11.90 3.35 -13.62
C THR A 60 -13.24 2.60 -13.57
N LYS A 61 -13.72 2.17 -14.74
CA LYS A 61 -14.95 1.37 -14.84
C LYS A 61 -14.80 0.05 -14.09
N GLY A 62 -15.87 -0.29 -13.37
CA GLY A 62 -16.04 -1.57 -12.70
C GLY A 62 -15.72 -2.79 -13.58
N CYS A 63 -15.37 -3.90 -12.94
CA CYS A 63 -15.03 -5.15 -13.62
C CYS A 63 -16.11 -6.22 -13.52
N THR A 64 -17.17 -5.99 -12.74
CA THR A 64 -18.23 -6.95 -12.46
C THR A 64 -19.59 -6.31 -12.72
N THR A 65 -20.53 -7.09 -13.25
CA THR A 65 -21.92 -6.68 -13.45
C THR A 65 -22.80 -7.20 -12.32
N GLY A 66 -23.78 -6.42 -11.88
CA GLY A 66 -24.74 -6.82 -10.86
C GLY A 66 -25.90 -5.82 -10.73
N LEU A 67 -26.63 -5.94 -9.62
CA LEU A 67 -27.66 -4.98 -9.21
C LEU A 67 -27.02 -3.72 -8.62
N HIS A 68 -27.64 -2.56 -8.84
CA HIS A 68 -27.29 -1.35 -8.11
C HIS A 68 -27.66 -1.50 -6.62
N SER A 69 -26.78 -1.04 -5.73
CA SER A 69 -27.08 -0.90 -4.30
C SER A 69 -27.37 0.55 -3.95
N ALA A 70 -28.52 0.82 -3.32
CA ALA A 70 -28.85 2.12 -2.72
C ALA A 70 -28.40 2.23 -1.25
N GLU A 71 -27.85 1.14 -0.70
CA GLU A 71 -27.41 1.12 0.69
C GLU A 71 -26.06 1.81 0.80
N LYS A 72 -26.01 2.88 1.61
CA LYS A 72 -24.75 3.54 1.94
C LYS A 72 -23.92 2.60 2.82
N PRO A 73 -22.70 2.21 2.42
CA PRO A 73 -21.82 1.42 3.25
C PRO A 73 -21.64 2.12 4.59
N LYS A 74 -21.76 1.36 5.69
CA LYS A 74 -21.44 1.89 7.02
C LYS A 74 -20.02 2.40 6.99
N GLU A 75 -19.81 3.63 7.45
CA GLU A 75 -18.47 4.19 7.58
C GLU A 75 -17.67 3.24 8.47
N ALA A 76 -16.55 2.72 7.94
CA ALA A 76 -15.72 1.82 8.71
C ALA A 76 -15.27 2.57 9.96
N GLU A 77 -15.67 2.06 11.13
CA GLU A 77 -15.12 2.55 12.39
C GLU A 77 -13.60 2.48 12.26
N LYS A 78 -12.92 3.62 12.42
CA LYS A 78 -11.45 3.65 12.51
C LYS A 78 -11.04 2.48 13.40
N PRO A 79 -10.08 1.63 12.99
CA PRO A 79 -9.62 0.55 13.83
C PRO A 79 -9.40 1.11 15.22
N LYS A 80 -10.18 0.64 16.21
CA LYS A 80 -9.86 0.88 17.60
C LYS A 80 -8.51 0.23 17.78
N GLU A 81 -7.47 1.05 17.80
CA GLU A 81 -6.17 0.64 18.28
C GLU A 81 -6.45 -0.13 19.58
N LYS A 82 -5.93 -1.36 19.70
CA LYS A 82 -6.08 -2.15 20.92
C LYS A 82 -5.33 -1.39 22.02
N SER A 83 -5.99 -0.41 22.63
CA SER A 83 -5.57 0.23 23.86
C SER A 83 -5.73 -0.81 24.94
N ALA A 84 -4.61 -1.32 25.45
CA ALA A 84 -4.57 -1.85 26.79
C ALA A 84 -5.18 -0.81 27.76
N GLU A 85 -5.91 -1.33 28.74
CA GLU A 85 -6.43 -0.71 29.97
C GLU A 85 -6.01 0.75 30.27
N GLU A 86 -7.05 1.56 30.51
CA GLU A 86 -7.14 2.68 31.47
C GLU A 86 -6.16 3.88 31.39
N ASN A 87 -6.76 5.02 31.03
CA ASN A 87 -6.50 6.36 31.56
C ASN A 87 -5.03 6.81 31.66
N SER A 88 -4.42 7.09 30.50
CA SER A 88 -3.52 8.23 30.41
C SER A 88 -3.73 8.95 29.08
N ILE A 89 -3.97 10.25 29.16
CA ILE A 89 -3.86 11.12 27.98
C ILE A 89 -2.38 11.09 27.60
N VAL A 90 -2.02 10.28 26.60
CA VAL A 90 -0.71 10.36 25.97
C VAL A 90 -0.72 11.64 25.15
N ILE A 91 -0.34 12.75 25.77
CA ILE A 91 0.03 13.96 25.05
C ILE A 91 1.23 13.56 24.20
N MET A 92 1.00 13.30 22.92
CA MET A 92 2.06 13.16 21.93
C MET A 92 2.70 14.53 21.75
N ASN A 93 3.61 14.88 22.66
CA ASN A 93 4.52 15.98 22.46
C ASN A 93 5.31 15.66 21.19
N ALA A 94 5.18 16.48 20.15
CA ALA A 94 6.08 16.42 19.01
C ALA A 94 7.51 16.36 19.58
N PRO A 95 8.39 15.45 19.10
CA PRO A 95 9.77 15.45 19.53
C PRO A 95 10.27 16.87 19.35
N LYS A 96 10.66 17.53 20.44
CA LYS A 96 11.39 18.80 20.32
C LYS A 96 12.49 18.50 19.32
N PRO A 97 12.59 19.25 18.21
CA PRO A 97 13.58 18.96 17.19
C PRO A 97 14.89 18.76 17.93
N ALA A 98 15.46 17.56 17.84
CA ALA A 98 16.72 17.26 18.48
C ALA A 98 17.63 18.41 18.04
N GLN A 99 18.12 19.19 19.02
CA GLN A 99 18.97 20.33 18.72
C GLN A 99 20.00 19.80 17.74
N SER A 100 19.95 20.28 16.50
CA SER A 100 20.79 19.74 15.44
C SER A 100 22.20 19.85 15.98
N ALA A 101 22.85 18.72 16.21
CA ALA A 101 24.22 18.74 16.69
C ALA A 101 24.99 19.72 15.79
N PRO A 102 25.83 20.61 16.35
CA PRO A 102 26.53 21.60 15.56
C PRO A 102 27.17 20.91 14.36
N ARG A 103 26.89 21.40 13.15
CA ARG A 103 27.46 20.84 11.93
C ARG A 103 28.97 20.81 12.14
N LEU A 104 29.55 19.62 12.13
CA LEU A 104 31.00 19.45 12.30
C LEU A 104 31.73 20.30 11.24
N PRO A 105 32.86 20.94 11.61
CA PRO A 105 33.65 21.73 10.67
C PRO A 105 33.98 20.94 9.40
N ARG A 106 34.07 21.65 8.26
CA ARG A 106 34.34 21.04 6.94
C ARG A 106 35.65 20.23 6.92
N ASP A 107 36.60 20.59 7.77
CA ASP A 107 37.93 19.98 7.87
C ASP A 107 38.06 19.02 9.07
N ASN A 108 36.99 18.26 9.38
CA ASN A 108 37.06 17.26 10.42
C ASN A 108 37.98 16.10 9.98
N PRO A 109 39.03 15.74 10.75
CA PRO A 109 39.96 14.68 10.36
C PRO A 109 39.23 13.34 10.24
N LYS A 110 39.36 12.69 9.08
CA LYS A 110 38.72 11.40 8.80
C LYS A 110 39.37 10.30 9.63
N LYS A 111 38.60 9.66 10.52
CA LYS A 111 39.03 8.45 11.22
C LYS A 111 38.72 7.22 10.37
N ARG A 112 39.66 6.27 10.29
CA ARG A 112 39.41 4.94 9.71
C ARG A 112 38.53 4.16 10.68
N LEU A 113 37.33 3.81 10.26
CA LEU A 113 36.48 2.92 11.06
C LEU A 113 36.97 1.48 10.93
N PRO A 114 36.88 0.69 12.01
CA PRO A 114 37.15 -0.74 11.92
C PRO A 114 36.15 -1.37 10.94
N ILE A 115 36.67 -2.09 9.96
CA ILE A 115 35.83 -2.81 9.00
C ILE A 115 35.32 -4.06 9.70
N VAL A 116 34.03 -4.06 10.05
CA VAL A 116 33.34 -5.24 10.57
C VAL A 116 32.53 -5.85 9.45
N ILE A 117 32.94 -7.04 9.00
CA ILE A 117 32.22 -7.80 7.98
C ILE A 117 31.11 -8.58 8.67
N ALA A 118 29.85 -8.29 8.31
CA ALA A 118 28.70 -9.04 8.80
C ALA A 118 28.73 -10.50 8.33
N GLN A 119 28.19 -11.42 9.13
CA GLN A 119 28.13 -12.86 8.80
C GLN A 119 27.56 -13.14 7.40
N SER A 120 26.53 -12.39 6.98
CA SER A 120 25.92 -12.56 5.66
C SER A 120 26.93 -12.36 4.52
N LEU A 121 27.75 -11.30 4.61
CA LEU A 121 28.77 -11.01 3.61
C LEU A 121 29.92 -12.04 3.70
N LYS A 122 30.31 -12.45 4.91
CA LYS A 122 31.32 -13.50 5.10
C LYS A 122 30.90 -14.82 4.44
N ASN A 123 29.65 -15.23 4.61
CA ASN A 123 29.10 -16.45 4.03
C ASN A 123 29.05 -16.37 2.49
N HIS A 124 28.68 -15.21 1.94
CA HIS A 124 28.64 -15.00 0.49
C HIS A 124 30.04 -15.07 -0.14
N LEU A 125 31.04 -14.49 0.52
CA LEU A 125 32.43 -14.53 0.06
C LEU A 125 33.00 -15.96 0.13
N LEU A 126 32.77 -16.70 1.22
CA LEU A 126 33.21 -18.09 1.35
C LEU A 126 32.61 -18.97 0.23
N LYS A 127 31.31 -18.83 -0.03
CA LYS A 127 30.62 -19.58 -1.09
C LYS A 127 31.18 -19.29 -2.49
N SER A 128 31.66 -18.07 -2.74
CA SER A 128 32.32 -17.71 -3.99
C SER A 128 33.74 -18.28 -4.12
N VAL A 129 34.45 -18.46 -3.00
CA VAL A 129 35.77 -19.09 -2.95
C VAL A 129 35.66 -20.60 -3.18
N ASP A 130 34.68 -21.26 -2.54
CA ASP A 130 34.43 -22.70 -2.72
C ASP A 130 34.06 -23.04 -4.18
N ASN A 131 33.32 -22.16 -4.86
CA ASN A 131 33.02 -22.31 -6.29
C ASN A 131 34.25 -22.18 -7.20
N SER A 132 35.24 -21.36 -6.84
CA SER A 132 36.50 -21.25 -7.60
C SER A 132 37.40 -22.48 -7.41
N VAL A 133 37.46 -23.04 -6.19
CA VAL A 133 38.29 -24.23 -5.89
C VAL A 133 37.73 -25.50 -6.55
N ASN A 134 36.40 -25.61 -6.66
CA ASN A 134 35.76 -26.74 -7.33
C ASN A 134 35.93 -26.75 -8.87
N MET A 135 36.29 -25.62 -9.50
CA MET A 135 36.60 -25.56 -10.93
C MET A 135 38.07 -25.90 -11.25
N THR A 136 39.00 -25.72 -10.30
CA THR A 136 40.43 -26.02 -10.53
C THR A 136 40.80 -27.47 -10.25
N ASN A 137 40.02 -28.18 -9.42
CA ASN A 137 40.29 -29.58 -9.04
C ASN A 137 39.61 -30.61 -9.97
N GLY A 138 38.84 -30.17 -10.96
CA GLY A 138 38.15 -31.02 -11.94
C GLY A 138 38.95 -31.36 -13.20
N ASN A 139 40.25 -31.04 -13.26
CA ASN A 139 41.07 -31.20 -14.46
C ASN A 139 42.47 -31.78 -14.15
N LEU A 140 42.51 -32.89 -13.41
CA LEU A 140 43.67 -33.78 -13.35
C LEU A 140 43.20 -35.23 -13.40
N ALA A 141 42.99 -35.71 -14.62
CA ALA A 141 42.97 -37.12 -15.00
C ALA A 141 44.20 -37.39 -15.88
#